data_AF-A0A368FUE6-F1
#
_entry.id   AF-A0A368FUE6-F1
#
_cell.length_a   1.000
_cell.length_b   1.000
_cell.length_c   1.000
_cell.angle_alpha   90.00
_cell.angle_beta   90.00
_cell.angle_gamma   90.00
#
_symmetry.space_group_name_H-M   'P 1'
#
loop_
_entity.id
_entity.type
_entity.pdbx_description
1 polymer ?
#
loop_
_entity_poly.entity_id
_entity_poly.type
_entity_poly.pdbx_seq_one_letter_code
_entity_poly.pdbx_strand_id
1 'polypeptide(L)'
;MKKFKLSTSITINSMVLVLFDPAGHLYNYASVSDIMREHFHVRQQMYEKRKEHETKMLEAQKRKVENQFRFVEATISGSVRPNGKRLVDFEQELLSMGFEPDPAKQWKNEEADLSYLINLPLSRLTVEEVQKLRNQVDNTRNKFDRAVQTSWQDSWIADLKALQREVDNLLRKTSD
;
A
#
# COMPACT_ATOMS: atom_id res chain seq x y z
N MET A 1 -26.75 19.86 -44.92
CA MET A 1 -25.55 19.12 -44.47
C MET A 1 -24.56 18.83 -45.61
N LYS A 2 -24.93 18.13 -46.70
CA LYS A 2 -24.00 17.86 -47.84
C LYS A 2 -23.43 19.10 -48.54
N LYS A 3 -24.23 20.16 -48.76
CA LYS A 3 -23.76 21.44 -49.35
C LYS A 3 -22.67 22.16 -48.53
N PHE A 4 -22.69 22.00 -47.20
CA PHE A 4 -21.75 22.66 -46.27
C PHE A 4 -20.58 21.75 -45.84
N LYS A 5 -20.48 20.52 -46.37
CA LYS A 5 -19.45 19.53 -45.99
C LYS A 5 -19.32 19.31 -44.48
N LEU A 6 -20.43 19.40 -43.73
CA LEU A 6 -20.45 19.25 -42.26
C LEU A 6 -20.49 17.78 -41.79
N SER A 7 -20.30 16.82 -42.70
CA SER A 7 -20.34 15.39 -42.39
C SER A 7 -19.08 14.71 -42.90
N THR A 8 -18.31 14.12 -42.00
CA THR A 8 -17.19 13.23 -42.30
C THR A 8 -17.51 11.83 -41.77
N SER A 9 -17.14 10.80 -42.53
CA SER A 9 -17.25 9.40 -42.08
C SER A 9 -15.91 8.96 -41.49
N ILE A 10 -15.92 8.52 -40.24
CA ILE A 10 -14.77 7.89 -39.60
C ILE A 10 -15.03 6.38 -39.63
N THR A 11 -14.19 5.64 -40.34
CA THR A 11 -14.29 4.18 -40.43
C THR A 11 -13.35 3.54 -39.41
N ILE A 12 -13.92 2.78 -38.48
CA ILE A 12 -13.17 2.02 -37.47
C ILE A 12 -12.96 0.61 -38.03
N ASN A 13 -11.93 0.45 -38.86
CA ASN A 13 -11.56 -0.84 -39.44
C ASN A 13 -10.51 -1.56 -38.58
N SER A 14 -10.24 -2.83 -38.92
CA SER A 14 -9.34 -3.73 -38.18
C SER A 14 -7.94 -3.13 -37.88
N MET A 15 -7.42 -2.22 -38.71
CA MET A 15 -6.11 -1.58 -38.48
C MET A 15 -6.10 -0.63 -37.26
N VAL A 16 -7.25 -0.09 -36.85
CA VAL A 16 -7.41 0.73 -35.63
C VAL A 16 -7.50 -0.15 -34.37
N LEU A 17 -7.83 -1.43 -34.53
CA LEU A 17 -8.00 -2.39 -33.45
C LEU A 17 -6.81 -3.38 -33.36
N VAL A 18 -5.65 -3.02 -33.90
CA VAL A 18 -4.40 -3.74 -33.66
C VAL A 18 -3.69 -3.06 -32.48
N LEU A 19 -3.69 -3.71 -31.32
CA LEU A 19 -3.05 -3.19 -30.10
C LEU A 19 -2.08 -4.25 -29.53
N PHE A 20 -1.21 -3.82 -28.63
CA PHE A 20 -0.40 -4.74 -27.86
C PHE A 20 -1.24 -5.39 -26.76
N ASP A 21 -1.18 -6.72 -26.71
CA ASP A 21 -1.73 -7.49 -25.60
C ASP A 21 -0.90 -7.27 -24.32
N PRO A 22 -1.36 -7.75 -23.16
CA PRO A 22 -0.63 -7.64 -21.89
C PRO A 22 0.75 -8.34 -21.88
N ALA A 23 1.00 -9.23 -22.84
CA ALA A 23 2.28 -9.92 -23.03
C ALA A 23 3.21 -9.19 -24.03
N GLY A 24 2.75 -8.11 -24.65
CA GLY A 24 3.50 -7.30 -25.62
C GLY A 24 3.43 -7.80 -27.07
N HIS A 25 2.52 -8.71 -27.40
CA HIS A 25 2.30 -9.17 -28.77
C HIS A 25 1.23 -8.33 -29.48
N LEU A 26 1.37 -8.17 -30.79
CA LEU A 26 0.35 -7.51 -31.60
C LEU A 26 -0.87 -8.42 -31.75
N TYR A 27 -2.02 -7.95 -31.27
CA TYR A 27 -3.30 -8.64 -31.37
C TYR A 27 -4.32 -7.77 -32.12
N ASN A 28 -5.13 -8.42 -32.96
CA ASN A 28 -6.18 -7.77 -33.75
C ASN A 28 -7.54 -8.05 -33.11
N TYR A 29 -8.13 -7.03 -32.49
CA TYR A 29 -9.42 -7.12 -31.81
C TYR A 29 -10.57 -6.98 -32.82
N ALA A 30 -11.60 -7.83 -32.69
CA ALA A 30 -12.78 -7.77 -33.54
C ALA A 30 -13.70 -6.59 -33.18
N SER A 31 -13.71 -6.17 -31.91
CA SER A 31 -14.55 -5.09 -31.42
C SER A 31 -13.92 -4.33 -30.26
N VAL A 32 -14.40 -3.10 -30.02
CA VAL A 32 -14.04 -2.31 -28.82
C VAL A 32 -14.46 -3.02 -27.53
N SER A 33 -15.53 -3.81 -27.57
CA SER A 33 -15.99 -4.60 -26.43
C SER A 33 -14.98 -5.67 -26.01
N ASP A 34 -14.24 -6.25 -26.96
CA ASP A 34 -13.19 -7.24 -26.66
C ASP A 34 -12.00 -6.58 -25.95
N ILE A 35 -11.59 -5.40 -26.42
CA ILE A 35 -10.56 -4.58 -25.77
C ILE A 35 -10.97 -4.24 -24.34
N MET A 36 -12.22 -3.79 -24.14
CA MET A 36 -12.73 -3.45 -22.80
C MET A 36 -12.78 -4.66 -21.87
N ARG A 37 -13.14 -5.85 -22.39
CA ARG A 37 -13.17 -7.08 -21.60
C ARG A 37 -11.76 -7.48 -21.17
N GLU A 38 -10.78 -7.44 -22.05
CA GLU A 38 -9.40 -7.75 -21.68
C GLU A 38 -8.84 -6.73 -20.69
N HIS A 39 -9.06 -5.44 -20.94
CA HIS A 39 -8.67 -4.37 -20.02
C HIS A 39 -9.24 -4.60 -18.61
N PHE A 40 -10.50 -5.02 -18.51
CA PHE A 40 -11.14 -5.31 -17.24
C PHE A 40 -10.41 -6.42 -16.46
N HIS A 41 -10.07 -7.53 -17.12
CA HIS A 41 -9.39 -8.67 -16.47
C HIS A 41 -7.99 -8.30 -16.00
N VAL A 42 -7.22 -7.60 -16.85
CA VAL A 42 -5.89 -7.11 -16.47
C VAL A 42 -6.00 -6.17 -15.27
N ARG A 43 -6.97 -5.25 -15.29
CA ARG A 43 -7.14 -4.29 -14.22
C ARG A 43 -7.58 -4.94 -12.91
N GLN A 44 -8.47 -5.93 -12.97
CA GLN A 44 -8.86 -6.74 -11.81
C GLN A 44 -7.62 -7.38 -11.15
N GLN A 45 -6.80 -8.10 -11.92
CA GLN A 45 -5.59 -8.75 -11.40
C GLN A 45 -4.62 -7.74 -10.79
N MET A 46 -4.49 -6.55 -11.37
CA MET A 46 -3.64 -5.49 -10.83
C MET A 46 -4.18 -4.93 -9.51
N TYR A 47 -5.50 -4.80 -9.35
CA TYR A 47 -6.10 -4.41 -8.08
C TYR A 47 -5.94 -5.48 -7.00
N GLU A 48 -6.05 -6.76 -7.35
CA GLU A 48 -5.77 -7.87 -6.44
C GLU A 48 -4.30 -7.83 -5.97
N LYS A 49 -3.35 -7.70 -6.90
CA LYS A 49 -1.92 -7.53 -6.57
C LYS A 49 -1.66 -6.30 -5.70
N ARG A 50 -2.30 -5.17 -6.02
CA ARG A 50 -2.21 -3.94 -5.22
C ARG A 50 -2.71 -4.17 -3.80
N LYS A 51 -3.86 -4.80 -3.62
CA LYS A 51 -4.43 -5.11 -2.30
C LYS A 51 -3.49 -6.01 -1.51
N GLU A 52 -2.96 -7.06 -2.13
CA GLU A 52 -2.01 -7.98 -1.49
C GLU A 52 -0.76 -7.23 -1.01
N HIS A 53 -0.19 -6.39 -1.88
CA HIS A 53 0.97 -5.58 -1.54
C HIS A 53 0.69 -4.60 -0.40
N GLU A 54 -0.43 -3.87 -0.46
CA GLU A 54 -0.84 -2.92 0.58
C GLU A 54 -1.08 -3.62 1.93
N THR A 55 -1.72 -4.78 1.91
CA THR A 55 -1.98 -5.59 3.11
C THR A 55 -0.68 -6.02 3.78
N LYS A 56 0.26 -6.58 3.03
CA LYS A 56 1.56 -7.01 3.56
C LYS A 56 2.43 -5.85 4.04
N MET A 57 2.39 -4.72 3.34
CA MET A 57 3.06 -3.49 3.78
C MET A 57 2.50 -2.98 5.11
N LEU A 58 1.17 -2.91 5.24
CA LEU A 58 0.50 -2.49 6.48
C LEU A 58 0.73 -3.48 7.62
N GLU A 59 0.80 -4.78 7.33
CA GLU A 59 1.15 -5.82 8.30
C GLU A 59 2.55 -5.62 8.86
N ALA A 60 3.54 -5.36 8.00
CA ALA A 60 4.90 -5.07 8.40
C ALA A 60 5.00 -3.80 9.26
N GLN A 61 4.26 -2.74 8.89
CA GLN A 61 4.18 -1.51 9.68
C GLN A 61 3.53 -1.74 11.05
N LYS A 62 2.44 -2.51 11.09
CA LYS A 62 1.74 -2.88 12.33
C LYS A 62 2.69 -3.61 13.28
N ARG A 63 3.34 -4.67 12.80
CA ARG A 63 4.32 -5.45 13.58
C ARG A 63 5.46 -4.60 14.12
N LYS A 64 6.00 -3.69 13.29
CA LYS A 64 7.05 -2.76 13.73
C LYS A 64 6.62 -1.92 14.94
N VAL A 65 5.44 -1.30 14.88
CA VAL A 65 4.96 -0.43 15.97
C VAL A 65 4.57 -1.26 17.20
N GLU A 66 4.00 -2.46 17.01
CA GLU A 66 3.72 -3.41 18.09
C GLU A 66 5.00 -3.86 18.82
N ASN A 67 6.08 -4.15 18.09
CA ASN A 67 7.37 -4.50 18.69
C ASN A 67 8.01 -3.32 19.43
N GLN A 68 7.91 -2.11 18.88
CA GLN A 68 8.37 -0.89 19.57
C GLN A 68 7.61 -0.67 20.87
N PHE A 69 6.28 -0.82 20.85
CA PHE A 69 5.45 -0.72 22.05
C PHE A 69 5.83 -1.79 23.09
N ARG A 70 5.97 -3.05 22.66
CA ARG A 70 6.37 -4.17 23.52
C ARG A 70 7.74 -3.95 24.15
N PHE A 71 8.69 -3.41 23.40
CA PHE A 71 10.04 -3.11 23.90
C PHE A 71 10.00 -2.01 24.97
N VAL A 72 9.24 -0.94 24.71
CA VAL A 72 9.08 0.17 25.67
C VAL A 72 8.40 -0.31 26.95
N GLU A 73 7.33 -1.11 26.84
CA GLU A 73 6.62 -1.70 27.99
C GLU A 73 7.52 -2.68 28.79
N ALA A 74 8.30 -3.50 28.09
CA ALA A 74 9.27 -4.42 28.71
C ALA A 74 10.42 -3.67 29.41
N THR A 75 10.81 -2.50 28.89
CA THR A 75 11.82 -1.64 29.51
C THR A 75 11.28 -0.96 30.75
N ILE A 76 10.04 -0.46 30.72
CA ILE A 76 9.37 0.19 31.87
C ILE A 76 9.10 -0.82 32.99
N SER A 77 8.67 -2.04 32.66
CA SER A 77 8.49 -3.13 33.63
C SER A 77 9.81 -3.65 34.21
N GLY A 78 10.95 -3.26 33.62
CA GLY A 78 12.28 -3.69 34.04
C GLY A 78 12.66 -5.10 33.62
N SER A 79 11.87 -5.73 32.73
CA SER A 79 12.12 -7.04 32.12
C SER A 79 13.26 -6.99 31.12
N VAL A 80 13.39 -5.87 30.40
CA VAL A 80 14.50 -5.59 29.48
C VAL A 80 15.36 -4.50 30.11
N ARG A 81 16.62 -4.82 30.38
CA ARG A 81 17.59 -3.88 30.94
C ARG A 81 18.82 -3.77 30.03
N PRO A 82 18.96 -2.67 29.28
CA PRO A 82 20.13 -2.45 28.43
C PRO A 82 21.39 -2.09 29.24
N ASN A 83 21.24 -1.67 30.50
CA ASN A 83 22.35 -1.14 31.28
C ASN A 83 23.40 -2.21 31.63
N GLY A 84 24.66 -1.95 31.29
CA GLY A 84 25.81 -2.80 31.62
C GLY A 84 26.04 -4.02 30.70
N LYS A 85 25.28 -4.17 29.60
CA LYS A 85 25.44 -5.28 28.65
C LYS A 85 26.22 -4.84 27.41
N ARG A 86 26.98 -5.76 26.79
CA ARG A 86 27.56 -5.52 25.46
C ARG A 86 26.43 -5.52 24.44
N LEU A 87 26.55 -4.68 23.40
CA LEU A 87 25.51 -4.52 22.38
C LEU A 87 25.13 -5.86 21.72
N VAL A 88 26.13 -6.68 21.37
CA VAL A 88 25.95 -7.99 20.75
C VAL A 88 25.18 -8.95 21.66
N ASP A 89 25.50 -8.97 22.96
CA ASP A 89 24.80 -9.85 23.93
C ASP A 89 23.34 -9.40 24.10
N PHE A 90 23.10 -8.08 24.09
CA PHE A 90 21.76 -7.51 24.20
C PHE A 90 20.90 -7.79 22.97
N GLU A 91 21.48 -7.73 21.77
CA GLU A 91 20.79 -8.12 20.53
C GLU A 91 20.35 -9.59 20.57
N GLN A 92 21.23 -10.49 21.01
CA GLN A 92 20.90 -11.92 21.15
C GLN A 92 19.80 -12.16 22.20
N GLU A 93 19.82 -11.43 23.30
CA GLU A 93 18.76 -11.48 24.30
C GLU A 93 17.41 -11.03 23.72
N LEU A 94 17.38 -9.92 22.98
CA LEU A 94 16.16 -9.44 22.32
C LEU A 94 15.63 -10.48 21.32
N LEU A 95 16.50 -11.10 20.53
CA LEU A 95 16.10 -12.20 19.63
C LEU A 95 15.53 -13.39 20.43
N SER A 96 16.14 -13.75 21.56
CA SER A 96 15.66 -14.85 22.42
C SER A 96 14.30 -14.55 23.07
N MET A 97 14.01 -13.27 23.34
CA MET A 97 12.70 -12.80 23.82
C MET A 97 11.67 -12.66 22.69
N GLY A 98 12.04 -13.03 21.46
CA GLY A 98 11.15 -13.03 20.30
C GLY A 98 10.94 -11.64 19.70
N PHE A 99 11.86 -10.69 19.88
CA PHE A 99 11.85 -9.44 19.11
C PHE A 99 12.41 -9.73 17.71
N GLU A 100 11.66 -9.33 16.69
CA GLU A 100 12.08 -9.51 15.30
C GLU A 100 12.88 -8.28 14.80
N PRO A 101 13.81 -8.47 13.86
CA PRO A 101 14.42 -7.38 13.11
C PRO A 101 13.38 -6.53 12.37
N ASP A 102 13.70 -5.28 12.02
CA ASP A 102 12.73 -4.30 11.51
C ASP A 102 11.82 -4.87 10.39
N PRO A 103 10.53 -5.18 10.69
CA PRO A 103 9.66 -5.85 9.74
C PRO A 103 9.40 -5.00 8.50
N ALA A 104 9.44 -3.67 8.64
CA ALA A 104 9.22 -2.75 7.53
C ALA A 104 10.41 -2.68 6.57
N LYS A 105 11.63 -2.88 7.07
CA LYS A 105 12.83 -3.02 6.22
C LYS A 105 12.87 -4.39 5.55
N GLN A 106 12.53 -5.45 6.29
CA GLN A 106 12.44 -6.80 5.73
C GLN A 106 11.43 -6.86 4.57
N TRP A 107 10.28 -6.18 4.71
CA TRP A 107 9.30 -6.04 3.63
C TRP A 107 9.86 -5.35 2.37
N LYS A 108 10.79 -4.42 2.54
CA LYS A 108 11.46 -3.71 1.43
C LYS A 108 12.67 -4.46 0.87
N ASN A 109 12.97 -5.66 1.37
CA ASN A 109 14.19 -6.41 1.07
C ASN A 109 15.48 -5.63 1.43
N GLU A 110 15.43 -4.82 2.49
CA GLU A 110 16.59 -4.12 3.06
C GLU A 110 17.18 -4.91 4.24
N GLU A 111 18.45 -4.66 4.60
CA GLU A 111 19.06 -5.20 5.82
C GLU A 111 18.26 -4.77 7.05
N ALA A 112 17.63 -5.76 7.69
CA ALA A 112 16.78 -5.59 8.84
C ALA A 112 17.53 -6.02 10.09
N ASP A 113 17.66 -5.09 11.04
CA ASP A 113 18.31 -5.32 12.33
C ASP A 113 17.40 -4.85 13.47
N LEU A 114 17.82 -5.09 14.71
CA LEU A 114 17.17 -4.60 15.93
C LEU A 114 17.47 -3.12 16.24
N SER A 115 18.20 -2.44 15.37
CA SER A 115 18.59 -1.03 15.52
C SER A 115 17.39 -0.08 15.73
N TYR A 116 16.21 -0.41 15.19
CA TYR A 116 14.98 0.37 15.38
C TYR A 116 14.39 0.31 16.80
N LEU A 117 14.82 -0.66 17.63
CA LEU A 117 14.47 -0.79 19.04
C LEU A 117 15.58 -0.22 19.93
N ILE A 118 16.83 -0.53 19.62
CA ILE A 118 17.98 -0.15 20.45
C ILE A 118 18.22 1.36 20.41
N ASN A 119 18.03 1.99 19.25
CA ASN A 119 18.22 3.43 19.09
C ASN A 119 17.00 4.27 19.52
N LEU A 120 16.06 3.69 20.30
CA LEU A 120 14.91 4.43 20.80
C LEU A 120 15.36 5.46 21.86
N PRO A 121 14.94 6.74 21.72
CA PRO A 121 15.33 7.76 22.69
C PRO A 121 14.63 7.54 24.03
N LEU A 122 15.33 7.84 25.14
CA LEU A 122 14.80 7.68 26.50
C LEU A 122 13.51 8.48 26.75
N SER A 123 13.27 9.56 26.00
CA SER A 123 12.03 10.34 26.06
C SER A 123 10.77 9.52 25.71
N ARG A 124 10.92 8.43 24.93
CA ARG A 124 9.82 7.51 24.60
C ARG A 124 9.33 6.68 25.79
N LEU A 125 10.07 6.66 26.89
CA LEU A 125 9.69 5.96 28.13
C LEU A 125 8.73 6.78 29.01
N THR A 126 8.45 8.03 28.64
CA THR A 126 7.48 8.87 29.34
C THR A 126 6.05 8.36 29.13
N VAL A 127 5.18 8.55 30.12
CA VAL A 127 3.77 8.10 30.07
C VAL A 127 3.04 8.65 28.84
N GLU A 128 3.32 9.91 28.47
CA GLU A 128 2.73 10.55 27.29
C GLU A 128 3.13 9.87 25.98
N GLU A 129 4.41 9.56 25.81
CA GLU A 129 4.92 8.92 24.60
C GLU A 129 4.48 7.45 24.49
N VAL A 130 4.38 6.74 25.62
CA VAL A 130 3.78 5.40 25.66
C VAL A 130 2.32 5.43 25.20
N GLN A 131 1.55 6.42 25.67
CA GLN A 131 0.16 6.57 25.23
C GLN A 131 0.06 6.90 23.74
N LYS A 132 0.97 7.75 23.21
CA LYS A 132 1.05 8.01 21.77
C LYS A 132 1.38 6.75 20.98
N LEU A 133 2.34 5.94 21.44
CA LEU A 133 2.68 4.67 20.82
C LEU A 133 1.49 3.70 20.81
N ARG A 134 0.75 3.61 21.92
CA ARG A 134 -0.48 2.81 21.98
C ARG A 134 -1.50 3.26 20.94
N ASN A 135 -1.74 4.57 20.84
CA ASN A 135 -2.63 5.12 19.82
C ASN A 135 -2.12 4.83 18.39
N GLN A 136 -0.80 4.81 18.18
CA GLN A 136 -0.21 4.43 16.90
C GLN A 136 -0.43 2.94 16.58
N VAL A 137 -0.30 2.04 17.56
CA VAL A 137 -0.64 0.62 17.40
C VAL A 137 -2.09 0.47 16.98
N ASP A 138 -3.02 1.09 17.71
CA ASP A 138 -4.46 1.00 17.44
C ASP A 138 -4.81 1.55 16.06
N ASN A 139 -4.24 2.70 15.67
CA ASN A 139 -4.47 3.28 14.36
C ASN A 139 -3.94 2.37 13.24
N THR A 140 -2.74 1.81 13.40
CA THR A 140 -2.11 0.96 12.38
C THR A 140 -2.86 -0.37 12.25
N ARG A 141 -3.33 -0.92 13.37
CA ARG A 141 -4.23 -2.07 13.41
C ARG A 141 -5.54 -1.79 12.68
N ASN A 142 -6.20 -0.68 12.99
CA ASN A 142 -7.44 -0.27 12.32
C ASN A 142 -7.24 -0.08 10.81
N LYS A 143 -6.12 0.49 10.37
CA LYS A 143 -5.79 0.61 8.94
C LYS A 143 -5.61 -0.74 8.28
N PHE A 144 -4.88 -1.65 8.93
CA PHE A 144 -4.69 -3.01 8.44
C PHE A 144 -6.03 -3.75 8.32
N ASP A 145 -6.86 -3.70 9.36
CA ASP A 145 -8.17 -4.34 9.37
C ASP A 145 -9.06 -3.79 8.24
N ARG A 146 -9.05 -2.47 8.01
CA ARG A 146 -9.76 -1.85 6.88
C ARG A 146 -9.24 -2.36 5.52
N ALA A 147 -7.93 -2.45 5.34
CA ALA A 147 -7.34 -2.91 4.09
C ALA A 147 -7.69 -4.38 3.80
N VAL A 148 -7.76 -5.22 4.83
CA VAL A 148 -8.18 -6.62 4.70
C VAL A 148 -9.64 -6.74 4.28
N GLN A 149 -10.53 -5.96 4.91
CA GLN A 149 -11.97 -5.99 4.66
C GLN A 149 -12.37 -5.39 3.30
N THR A 150 -11.59 -4.46 2.77
CA THR A 150 -11.91 -3.79 1.49
C THR A 150 -11.77 -4.77 0.33
N SER A 151 -12.79 -4.89 -0.53
CA SER A 151 -12.69 -5.70 -1.75
C SER A 151 -11.88 -4.96 -2.83
N TRP A 152 -11.30 -5.69 -3.79
CA TRP A 152 -10.69 -5.08 -4.98
C TRP A 152 -11.71 -4.23 -5.77
N GLN A 153 -12.99 -4.63 -5.74
CA GLN A 153 -14.09 -3.89 -6.36
C GLN A 153 -14.30 -2.53 -5.70
N ASP A 154 -14.29 -2.49 -4.37
CA ASP A 154 -14.50 -1.25 -3.61
C ASP A 154 -13.36 -0.26 -3.87
N SER A 155 -12.12 -0.75 -3.89
CA SER A 155 -10.94 0.06 -4.24
C SER A 155 -11.04 0.62 -5.66
N TRP A 156 -11.47 -0.20 -6.62
CA TRP A 156 -11.62 0.26 -8.00
C TRP A 156 -12.76 1.29 -8.14
N ILE A 157 -13.91 1.04 -7.52
CA ILE A 157 -15.03 1.99 -7.53
C ILE A 157 -14.64 3.32 -6.86
N ALA A 158 -13.86 3.28 -5.77
CA ALA A 158 -13.35 4.47 -5.12
C ALA A 158 -12.44 5.29 -6.06
N ASP A 159 -11.51 4.63 -6.76
CA ASP A 159 -10.63 5.26 -7.73
C ASP A 159 -11.43 5.86 -8.91
N LEU A 160 -12.45 5.16 -9.42
CA LEU A 160 -13.31 5.66 -10.49
C LEU A 160 -14.12 6.89 -10.05
N LYS A 161 -14.64 6.89 -8.81
CA LYS A 161 -15.34 8.05 -8.25
C LYS A 161 -14.40 9.24 -8.06
N ALA A 162 -13.16 8.99 -7.63
CA ALA A 162 -12.15 10.04 -7.51
C ALA A 162 -11.81 10.65 -8.88
N LEU A 163 -11.61 9.81 -9.89
CA LEU A 163 -11.37 10.24 -11.26
C LEU A 163 -12.55 11.05 -11.81
N GLN A 164 -13.79 10.56 -11.63
CA GLN A 164 -14.99 11.24 -12.10
C GLN A 164 -15.10 12.66 -11.51
N ARG A 165 -14.89 12.80 -10.19
CA ARG A 165 -14.94 14.11 -9.53
C ARG A 165 -13.93 15.09 -10.12
N GLU A 166 -12.72 14.63 -10.41
CA GLU A 166 -11.70 15.52 -10.96
C GLU A 166 -11.96 15.88 -12.41
N VAL A 167 -12.47 14.94 -13.21
CA VAL A 167 -12.94 15.22 -14.57
C VAL A 167 -14.06 16.26 -14.56
N ASP A 168 -15.04 16.13 -13.65
CA ASP A 168 -16.14 17.10 -13.51
C ASP A 168 -15.61 18.49 -13.12
N ASN A 169 -14.59 18.57 -12.26
CA ASN A 169 -13.96 19.83 -11.90
C ASN A 169 -13.25 20.49 -13.09
N LEU A 170 -12.55 19.71 -13.92
CA LEU A 170 -11.87 20.21 -15.11
C LEU A 170 -12.87 20.72 -16.15
N LEU A 171 -13.95 19.97 -16.39
CA LEU A 171 -15.00 20.36 -17.34
C LEU A 171 -15.66 21.69 -16.95
N ARG A 172 -15.89 21.90 -15.65
CA ARG A 172 -16.38 23.19 -15.12
C ARG A 172 -15.40 24.33 -15.39
N LYS A 173 -14.11 24.13 -15.11
CA LYS A 173 -13.06 25.15 -15.36
C LYS A 173 -12.90 25.52 -16.84
N THR A 174 -13.17 24.59 -17.75
CA THR A 174 -13.09 24.83 -19.21
C THR A 174 -14.35 25.43 -19.81
N SER A 175 -15.45 25.48 -19.05
CA SER A 175 -16.73 26.03 -19.49
C SER A 175 -16.92 27.50 -19.07
N ASP A 176 -16.04 28.02 -18.22
CA ASP A 176 -15.87 29.44 -17.87
C ASP A 176 -14.76 30.07 -18.73
#